data_AF-A0A4V3BQT3-F1
#
_entry.id   AF-A0A4V3BQT3-F1
#
_cell.length_a   1.000
_cell.length_b   1.000
_cell.length_c   1.000
_cell.angle_alpha   90.00
_cell.angle_beta   90.00
_cell.angle_gamma   90.00
#
_symmetry.space_group_name_H-M   'P 1'
#
loop_
_entity.id
_entity.type
_entity.pdbx_description
1 polymer ?
#
loop_
_entity_poly.entity_id
_entity_poly.type
_entity_poly.pdbx_seq_one_letter_code
_entity_poly.pdbx_strand_id
1 'polypeptide(L)' 'MPDIYQITITTTSNETFTGKMTRRQPELVNGFVALAQDNGDWRYFKPERVEQFHFVPVVEELMTD' A
#
# COMPACT_ATOMS: atom_id res chain seq x y z
N MET A 1 -3.25 9.96 15.23
CA MET A 1 -2.34 9.08 14.44
C MET A 1 -2.88 9.08 13.03
N PRO A 2 -2.04 9.05 11.99
CA PRO A 2 -2.50 9.08 10.60
C PRO A 2 -3.42 7.88 10.33
N ASP A 3 -4.58 8.19 9.77
CA ASP A 3 -5.58 7.18 9.38
C ASP A 3 -5.38 6.69 7.95
N ILE A 4 -4.45 7.30 7.20
CA ILE A 4 -4.10 6.94 5.81
C ILE A 4 -2.59 6.69 5.72
N TYR A 5 -2.22 5.63 5.00
CA TYR A 5 -0.84 5.26 4.70
C TYR A 5 -0.65 5.19 3.19
N GLN A 6 0.47 5.72 2.72
CA GLN A 6 0.99 5.42 1.40
C GLN A 6 1.76 4.10 1.50
N ILE A 7 1.36 3.15 0.68
CA ILE A 7 1.94 1.81 0.63
C ILE A 7 2.66 1.67 -0.69
N THR A 8 3.93 1.26 -0.63
CA THR A 8 4.73 0.89 -1.81
C THR A 8 5.06 -0.59 -1.74
N ILE A 9 4.70 -1.31 -2.80
CA ILE A 9 5.06 -2.72 -3.03
C ILE A 9 6.18 -2.75 -4.06
N THR A 10 7.31 -3.34 -3.70
CA THR A 10 8.37 -3.69 -4.64
C THR A 10 8.31 -5.19 -4.89
N THR A 11 8.19 -5.58 -6.15
CA THR A 11 8.17 -6.97 -6.56
C THR A 11 9.57 -7.55 -6.73
N THR A 12 9.68 -8.87 -6.81
CA THR A 12 10.95 -9.57 -7.08
C THR A 12 11.49 -9.30 -8.50
N SER A 13 10.68 -8.76 -9.41
CA SER A 13 11.09 -8.23 -10.73
C SER A 13 11.56 -6.77 -10.67
N ASN A 14 11.65 -6.16 -9.48
CA ASN A 14 11.94 -4.74 -9.24
C ASN A 14 10.88 -3.75 -9.77
N GLU A 15 9.67 -4.22 -10.09
CA GLU A 15 8.55 -3.31 -10.37
C GLU A 15 7.95 -2.76 -9.07
N THR A 16 7.55 -1.49 -9.08
CA THR A 16 6.98 -0.81 -7.91
C THR A 16 5.53 -0.39 -8.13
N PHE A 17 4.71 -0.56 -7.10
CA PHE A 17 3.30 -0.19 -7.10
C PHE A 17 2.96 0.60 -5.84
N THR A 18 2.22 1.69 -6.00
CA THR A 18 1.84 2.56 -4.90
C THR A 18 0.32 2.67 -4.78
N GLY A 19 -0.15 2.83 -3.55
CA GLY A 19 -1.55 3.12 -3.25
C GLY A 19 -1.73 3.73 -1.87
N LYS A 20 -2.88 4.36 -1.62
CA LYS A 20 -3.27 4.90 -0.32
C LYS A 20 -4.36 4.07 0.33
N MET A 21 -4.14 3.64 1.56
CA MET A 21 -5.09 2.81 2.29
C MET A 21 -5.22 3.26 3.74
N THR A 22 -6.39 3.07 4.34
CA THR A 22 -6.61 3.33 5.77
C THR A 22 -6.12 2.19 6.68
N ARG A 23 -5.30 1.29 6.14
CA ARG A 23 -4.81 0.09 6.80
C ARG A 23 -3.42 0.33 7.36
N ARG A 24 -3.24 -0.06 8.63
CA ARG A 24 -1.98 0.09 9.38
C ARG A 24 -0.96 -1.02 9.15
N GLN A 25 -1.37 -2.10 8.48
CA GLN A 25 -0.54 -3.28 8.24
C GLN A 25 -0.96 -3.97 6.93
N PRO A 26 -0.07 -4.73 6.27
CA PRO A 26 -0.43 -5.53 5.11
C PRO A 26 -1.36 -6.67 5.54
N GLU A 27 -2.42 -6.89 4.75
CA GLU A 27 -3.35 -7.99 4.95
C GLU A 27 -3.28 -8.95 3.76
N LEU A 28 -3.34 -10.26 4.06
CA LEU A 28 -3.51 -11.29 3.05
C LEU A 28 -5.00 -11.54 2.84
N VAL A 29 -5.48 -11.32 1.61
CA VAL A 29 -6.85 -11.61 1.17
C VAL A 29 -6.80 -12.84 0.28
N ASN A 30 -7.37 -13.95 0.75
CA ASN A 30 -7.31 -15.25 0.06
C ASN A 30 -5.88 -15.69 -0.32
N GLY A 31 -4.91 -15.36 0.54
CA GLY A 31 -3.48 -15.66 0.31
C GLY A 31 -2.76 -14.71 -0.62
N PHE A 32 -3.40 -13.63 -1.09
CA PHE A 32 -2.76 -12.58 -1.89
C PHE A 32 -2.60 -11.31 -1.07
N VAL A 33 -1.55 -10.54 -1.33
CA VAL A 33 -1.45 -9.20 -0.78
C VAL A 33 -2.25 -8.24 -1.65
N ALA A 34 -3.20 -7.53 -1.04
CA ALA A 34 -4.06 -6.57 -1.74
C ALA A 34 -3.49 -5.14 -1.65
N LEU A 35 -3.53 -4.41 -2.76
CA LEU A 35 -3.22 -2.99 -2.85
C LEU A 35 -4.37 -2.27 -3.54
N ALA A 36 -4.99 -1.32 -2.85
CA ALA A 36 -5.91 -0.38 -3.48
C ALA A 36 -5.13 0.79 -4.06
N GLN A 37 -5.31 1.07 -5.34
CA GLN A 37 -4.65 2.16 -6.05
C GLN A 37 -5.50 3.43 -6.00
N ASP A 38 -4.87 4.57 -6.23
CA ASP A 38 -5.51 5.89 -6.16
C ASP A 38 -6.65 6.08 -7.18
N ASN A 39 -6.66 5.28 -8.25
CA ASN A 39 -7.73 5.28 -9.27
C ASN A 39 -8.94 4.40 -8.89
N GLY A 40 -8.94 3.79 -7.70
CA GLY A 40 -9.99 2.88 -7.24
C GLY A 40 -9.81 1.41 -7.64
N ASP A 41 -8.78 1.08 -8.43
CA ASP A 41 -8.48 -0.31 -8.80
C ASP A 41 -7.84 -1.07 -7.65
N TRP A 42 -8.08 -2.38 -7.63
CA TRP A 42 -7.43 -3.30 -6.71
C TRP A 42 -6.44 -4.19 -7.45
N ARG A 43 -5.23 -4.31 -6.91
CA ARG A 43 -4.24 -5.29 -7.34
C ARG A 43 -3.98 -6.31 -6.26
N TYR A 44 -3.80 -7.56 -6.67
CA TYR A 44 -3.52 -8.69 -5.80
C TYR A 44 -2.21 -9.33 -6.21
N PHE A 45 -1.27 -9.41 -5.27
CA PHE A 45 0.07 -9.95 -5.48
C PHE A 45 0.18 -11.30 -4.78
N LYS A 46 0.76 -12.29 -5.47
CA LYS A 46 1.18 -13.50 -4.76
C LYS A 46 2.31 -13.15 -3.78
N PRO A 47 2.31 -13.66 -2.54
CA PRO A 47 3.32 -13.31 -1.55
C PRO A 47 4.75 -13.55 -2.03
N GLU A 48 5.01 -14.65 -2.76
CA GLU A 48 6.33 -14.98 -3.30
C GLU A 48 6.84 -14.02 -4.38
N ARG A 49 5.98 -13.12 -4.88
CA ARG A 49 6.36 -12.07 -5.85
C ARG A 49 6.66 -10.74 -5.20
N VAL A 50 6.48 -10.59 -3.89
CA VAL A 50 6.77 -9.34 -3.19
C VAL A 50 8.11 -9.42 -2.48
N GLU A 51 9.01 -8.53 -2.85
CA GLU A 51 10.32 -8.36 -2.22
C GLU A 51 10.23 -7.46 -1.00
N GLN A 52 9.48 -6.35 -1.10
CA GLN A 52 9.38 -5.36 -0.04
C GLN A 52 7.98 -4.75 0.05
N PHE A 53 7.54 -4.57 1.29
CA PHE A 53 6.41 -3.72 1.66
C PHE A 53 6.89 -2.51 2.44
N HIS A 54 6.62 -1.31 1.93
CA HIS A 54 6.96 -0.06 2.61
C HIS A 54 5.69 0.72 2.95
N PHE A 55 5.52 1.06 4.23
CA PHE A 55 4.39 1.82 4.76
C PHE A 55 4.86 3.18 5.24
N VAL A 56 4.31 4.24 4.65
CA VAL A 56 4.58 5.62 5.06
C VAL A 56 3.27 6.24 5.52
N PRO A 57 3.16 6.66 6.79
CA PRO A 57 1.99 7.42 7.21
C PRO A 57 1.86 8.70 6.38
N VAL A 58 0.67 8.96 5.84
CA VAL A 58 0.37 10.25 5.23
C VAL A 58 0.00 11.20 6.35
N VAL A 59 0.90 12.14 6.65
CA VAL A 59 0.56 13.29 7.49
C VAL A 59 -0.22 14.23 6.58
N GLU A 60 -1.54 14.31 6.76
CA GLU A 60 -2.27 15.47 6.26
C GLU A 60 -1.69 16.67 7.01
N GLU A 61 -0.92 17.49 6.30
CA GLU A 61 -0.67 18.86 6.77
C GLU A 61 -2.04 19.49 6.90
N LEU A 62 -2.50 19.65 8.15
CA LEU A 62 -3.61 20.54 8.45
C LEU A 62 -3.26 21.87 7.81
N MET A 63 -3.92 22.19 6.69
CA MET A 63 -3.88 23.52 6.11
C MET A 63 -4.45 24.45 7.18
N THR A 64 -3.57 25.00 8.01
CA THR A 64 -3.86 26.18 8.80
C THR A 64 -3.89 27.36 7.83
N ASP A 65 -5.10 27.67 7.37
CA ASP A 65 -5.47 29.02 6.92
C ASP A 65 -5.26 30.04 8.06
#